data_AF-A0A9D1FFQ1-F1
#
_entry.id   AF-A0A9D1FFQ1-F1
#
_cell.length_a   1.000
_cell.length_b   1.000
_cell.length_c   1.000
_cell.angle_alpha   90.00
_cell.angle_beta   90.00
_cell.angle_gamma   90.00
#
_symmetry.space_group_name_H-M   'P 1'
#
loop_
_entity.id
_entity.type
_entity.pdbx_description
1 polymer ?
#
loop_
_entity_poly.entity_id
_entity_poly.type
_entity_poly.pdbx_seq_one_letter_code
_entity_poly.pdbx_strand_id
1 'polypeptide(L)'
;YRVDDADMLRSGVLIRHLILPGWTDNSIGVIDWVAERFPMGGVLFSLMSQYTPMPGIEARFPELARTVDPAIAQMLYEYLLDKGIEDGYYQEPDSSGDEMIPAWDLTGL
;
A
#
# COMPACT_ATOMS: atom_id res chain seq x y z
N TYR A 1 -6.05 15.29 -10.96
CA TYR A 1 -7.02 15.39 -9.83
C TYR A 1 -7.11 16.85 -9.36
N ARG A 2 -7.92 17.20 -8.35
CA ARG A 2 -7.95 18.55 -7.74
C ARG A 2 -7.80 18.45 -6.23
N VAL A 3 -6.81 19.15 -5.70
CA VAL A 3 -6.52 19.32 -4.27
C VAL A 3 -6.78 20.77 -3.93
N ASP A 4 -7.25 21.06 -2.72
CA ASP A 4 -7.36 22.44 -2.24
C ASP A 4 -6.07 22.93 -1.57
N ASP A 5 -6.08 24.18 -1.11
CA ASP A 5 -4.93 24.81 -0.45
C ASP A 5 -4.57 24.18 0.91
N ALA A 6 -5.36 23.22 1.40
CA ALA A 6 -5.14 22.48 2.63
C ALA A 6 -4.73 21.02 2.38
N ASP A 7 -4.22 20.71 1.18
CA ASP A 7 -3.82 19.37 0.73
C ASP A 7 -4.94 18.32 0.74
N MET A 8 -6.21 18.74 0.74
CA MET A 8 -7.35 17.82 0.71
C MET A 8 -7.82 17.55 -0.72
N LEU A 9 -7.86 16.26 -1.09
CA LEU A 9 -8.39 15.83 -2.38
C LEU A 9 -9.90 16.15 -2.49
N ARG A 10 -10.25 17.07 -3.40
CA ARG A 10 -11.65 17.47 -3.65
C ARG A 10 -12.31 16.68 -4.77
N SER A 11 -11.54 16.23 -5.76
CA SER A 11 -12.04 15.41 -6.88
C SER A 11 -10.90 14.69 -7.58
N GLY A 12 -11.13 13.46 -8.05
CA GLY A 12 -10.12 12.65 -8.74
C GLY A 12 -10.15 11.20 -8.27
N VAL A 13 -9.07 10.48 -8.56
CA VAL A 13 -8.89 9.09 -8.15
C VAL A 13 -7.62 8.99 -7.30
N LEU A 14 -7.75 8.38 -6.13
CA LEU A 14 -6.64 7.92 -5.29
C LEU A 14 -6.60 6.40 -5.37
N ILE A 15 -5.51 5.85 -5.87
CA ILE A 15 -5.24 4.41 -5.87
C ILE A 15 -4.46 4.09 -4.61
N ARG A 16 -4.97 3.19 -3.78
CA ARG A 16 -4.29 2.70 -2.58
C ARG A 16 -3.86 1.26 -2.82
N HIS A 17 -2.57 1.01 -2.92
CA HIS A 17 -2.02 -0.31 -3.17
C HIS A 17 -1.31 -0.83 -1.92
N LEU A 18 -1.81 -1.91 -1.32
CA LEU A 18 -1.16 -2.59 -0.21
C LEU A 18 -0.19 -3.64 -0.75
N ILE A 19 1.08 -3.49 -0.42
CA ILE A 19 2.10 -4.50 -0.72
C ILE A 19 1.82 -5.72 0.15
N LEU A 20 1.82 -6.91 -0.46
CA LEU A 20 1.72 -8.17 0.25
C LEU A 20 3.08 -8.88 0.30
N PRO A 21 3.41 -9.55 1.41
CA PRO A 21 4.66 -10.29 1.55
C PRO A 21 4.78 -11.38 0.48
N GLY A 22 5.90 -11.40 -0.26
CA GLY A 22 6.15 -12.39 -1.30
C GLY A 22 5.49 -12.10 -2.66
N TRP A 23 4.81 -10.95 -2.82
CA TRP A 23 4.10 -10.57 -4.05
C TRP A 23 4.68 -9.29 -4.68
N THR A 24 6.01 -9.19 -4.73
CA THR A 24 6.72 -8.04 -5.30
C THR A 24 6.37 -7.80 -6.77
N ASP A 25 6.41 -8.86 -7.60
CA ASP A 25 6.12 -8.77 -9.04
C ASP A 25 4.69 -8.31 -9.31
N ASN A 26 3.74 -8.68 -8.44
CA ASN A 26 2.37 -8.19 -8.54
C ASN A 26 2.30 -6.68 -8.32
N SER A 27 3.04 -6.16 -7.35
CA SER A 27 3.10 -4.72 -7.07
C SER A 27 3.76 -3.96 -8.23
N ILE A 28 4.83 -4.50 -8.81
CA ILE A 28 5.46 -3.97 -10.03
C ILE A 28 4.43 -3.91 -11.17
N GLY A 29 3.69 -4.99 -11.42
CA GLY A 29 2.69 -5.03 -12.47
C GLY A 29 1.55 -4.03 -12.28
N VAL A 30 1.14 -3.77 -11.03
CA VAL A 30 0.16 -2.72 -10.72
C VAL A 30 0.72 -1.33 -11.03
N ILE A 31 1.97 -1.07 -10.64
CA ILE A 31 2.66 0.20 -10.91
C ILE A 31 2.76 0.44 -12.42
N ASP A 32 3.21 -0.57 -13.17
CA ASP A 32 3.29 -0.54 -14.63
C ASP A 32 1.94 -0.23 -15.26
N TRP A 33 0.90 -0.96 -14.85
CA TRP A 33 -0.45 -0.76 -15.37
C TRP A 33 -0.97 0.66 -15.11
N VAL A 34 -0.70 1.23 -13.93
CA VAL A 34 -1.09 2.61 -13.63
C VAL A 34 -0.33 3.61 -14.51
N ALA A 35 0.99 3.45 -14.63
CA ALA A 35 1.83 4.33 -15.45
C ALA A 35 1.43 4.29 -16.94
N GLU A 36 1.02 3.13 -17.44
CA GLU A 36 0.58 2.96 -18.83
C GLU A 36 -0.85 3.47 -19.08
N ARG A 37 -1.75 3.35 -18.09
CA ARG A 37 -3.18 3.57 -18.31
C ARG A 37 -3.64 5.00 -18.02
N PHE A 38 -2.95 5.69 -17.12
CA PHE A 38 -3.32 7.05 -16.70
C PHE A 38 -2.32 8.06 -17.26
N PRO A 39 -2.78 9.27 -17.65
CA PRO A 39 -1.86 10.35 -17.94
C PRO A 39 -1.05 10.69 -16.68
N MET A 40 0.19 11.14 -16.85
CA MET A 40 1.05 11.63 -15.77
C MET A 40 0.32 12.70 -14.94
N GLY A 41 0.32 12.58 -13.61
CA GLY A 41 -0.46 13.43 -12.70
C GLY A 41 -1.99 13.23 -12.76
N GLY A 42 -2.47 12.20 -13.46
CA GLY A 42 -3.89 11.89 -13.62
C GLY A 42 -4.54 11.32 -12.35
N VAL A 43 -3.74 10.59 -11.56
CA VAL A 43 -4.17 9.91 -10.33
C VAL A 43 -3.16 10.14 -9.21
N LEU A 44 -3.64 10.08 -7.98
CA LEU A 44 -2.77 9.96 -6.80
C LEU A 44 -2.52 8.47 -6.53
N PHE A 45 -1.31 8.13 -6.12
CA PHE A 45 -0.95 6.74 -5.80
C PHE A 45 -0.39 6.63 -4.38
N SER A 46 -1.05 5.90 -3.51
CA SER A 46 -0.57 5.61 -2.15
C SER A 46 -0.07 4.17 -2.10
N LEU A 47 1.24 4.01 -1.96
CA LEU A 47 1.90 2.73 -1.78
C LEU A 47 2.00 2.43 -0.27
N MET A 48 1.33 1.37 0.18
CA MET A 48 1.23 1.02 1.59
C MET A 48 2.01 -0.27 1.84
N SER A 49 2.83 -0.28 2.89
CA SER A 49 3.64 -1.43 3.32
C SER A 49 3.14 -2.08 4.61
N GLN A 50 2.08 -1.52 5.23
CA GLN A 50 1.65 -1.89 6.58
C GLN A 50 0.74 -3.11 6.64
N TYR A 51 1.13 -4.19 5.96
CA TYR A 51 0.43 -5.45 6.07
C TYR A 51 0.74 -6.09 7.44
N THR A 52 -0.30 -6.33 8.23
CA THR A 52 -0.20 -7.01 9.52
C THR A 52 -0.80 -8.42 9.39
N PRO A 53 -0.01 -9.49 9.60
CA PRO A 53 -0.51 -10.86 9.54
C PRO A 53 -1.63 -11.09 10.56
N MET A 54 -2.76 -11.61 10.10
CA MET A 54 -3.85 -11.99 11.01
C MET A 54 -3.46 -13.26 11.79
N PRO A 55 -3.76 -13.37 13.10
CA PRO A 55 -3.53 -14.59 13.86
C PRO A 55 -4.15 -15.82 13.19
N GLY A 56 -3.36 -16.88 12.98
CA GLY A 56 -3.81 -18.14 12.38
C GLY A 56 -3.86 -18.14 10.85
N ILE A 57 -3.48 -17.05 10.18
CA ILE A 57 -3.44 -16.98 8.72
C ILE A 57 -2.48 -18.01 8.11
N GLU A 58 -1.41 -18.35 8.82
CA GLU A 58 -0.37 -19.28 8.41
C GLU A 58 -0.88 -20.71 8.18
N ALA A 59 -1.99 -21.08 8.83
CA ALA A 59 -2.60 -22.40 8.67
C ALA A 59 -3.15 -22.61 7.24
N ARG A 60 -3.47 -21.53 6.53
CA ARG A 60 -4.04 -21.56 5.18
C ARG A 60 -3.17 -20.84 4.15
N PHE A 61 -2.49 -19.78 4.55
CA PHE A 61 -1.68 -18.90 3.70
C PHE A 61 -0.34 -18.60 4.40
N PRO A 62 0.59 -19.57 4.47
CA PRO A 62 1.89 -19.39 5.14
C PRO A 62 2.72 -18.24 4.55
N GLU A 63 2.55 -17.91 3.27
CA GLU A 63 3.20 -16.78 2.61
C GLU A 63 2.78 -15.41 3.17
N LEU A 64 1.57 -15.34 3.76
CA LEU A 64 0.98 -14.15 4.37
C LEU A 64 1.24 -14.06 5.88
N ALA A 65 2.04 -14.97 6.45
CA ALA A 65 2.35 -15.04 7.87
C ALA A 65 3.47 -14.08 8.34
N ARG A 66 3.87 -13.13 7.50
CA ARG A 66 4.97 -12.20 7.77
C ARG A 66 4.62 -10.79 7.29
N THR A 67 5.27 -9.79 7.85
CA THR A 67 5.16 -8.40 7.37
C THR A 67 5.92 -8.22 6.05
N VAL A 68 5.68 -7.08 5.38
CA VAL A 68 6.43 -6.69 4.19
C VAL A 68 7.88 -6.39 4.57
N ASP A 69 8.82 -6.88 3.76
CA ASP A 69 10.23 -6.54 3.92
C ASP A 69 10.44 -5.04 3.63
N PRO A 70 11.00 -4.25 4.58
CA PRO A 70 11.25 -2.83 4.37
C PRO A 70 12.09 -2.52 3.14
N ALA A 71 13.05 -3.39 2.78
CA ALA A 71 13.87 -3.21 1.60
C ALA A 71 13.05 -3.36 0.30
N ILE A 72 12.07 -4.26 0.29
CA ILE A 72 11.14 -4.43 -0.84
C ILE A 72 10.19 -3.23 -0.94
N ALA A 73 9.69 -2.72 0.20
CA ALA A 73 8.85 -1.53 0.21
C ALA A 73 9.59 -0.30 -0.35
N GLN A 74 10.84 -0.10 0.07
CA GLN A 74 11.71 0.96 -0.44
C GLN A 74 11.99 0.80 -1.94
N MET A 75 12.32 -0.41 -2.39
CA MET A 75 12.57 -0.69 -3.81
C MET A 75 11.33 -0.42 -4.67
N LEU A 76 10.13 -0.81 -4.21
CA LEU A 76 8.88 -0.53 -4.93
C LEU A 76 8.55 0.96 -4.96
N TYR A 77 8.90 1.71 -3.91
CA TYR A 77 8.76 3.15 -3.89
C TYR A 77 9.69 3.83 -4.91
N GLU A 78 10.96 3.43 -4.97
CA GLU A 78 11.90 3.91 -5.99
C GLU A 78 11.41 3.56 -7.40
N TYR A 79 10.89 2.35 -7.59
CA TYR A 79 10.31 1.92 -8.87
C TYR A 79 9.08 2.75 -9.27
N LEU A 80 8.23 3.12 -8.32
CA LEU A 80 7.08 4.00 -8.54
C LEU A 80 7.53 5.38 -9.07
N LEU A 81 8.58 5.95 -8.45
CA LEU A 81 9.16 7.22 -8.87
C LEU A 81 9.78 7.14 -10.27
N ASP A 82 10.53 6.07 -10.56
CA ASP A 82 11.13 5.84 -11.89
C ASP A 82 10.09 5.77 -13.02
N LYS A 83 8.84 5.40 -12.70
CA LYS A 83 7.71 5.38 -13.63
C LYS A 83 6.97 6.72 -13.76
N GLY A 84 7.48 7.78 -13.12
CA GLY A 84 6.91 9.13 -13.17
C GLY A 84 5.65 9.29 -12.32
N ILE A 85 5.43 8.40 -11.35
CA ILE A 85 4.34 8.53 -10.38
C ILE A 85 4.92 9.17 -9.12
N GLU A 86 5.03 10.50 -9.14
CA GLU A 86 5.68 11.29 -8.09
C GLU A 86 4.70 11.82 -7.02
N ASP A 87 3.41 11.92 -7.36
CA ASP A 87 2.34 12.42 -6.48
C ASP A 87 1.83 11.33 -5.52
N GLY A 88 2.75 10.72 -4.77
CA GLY A 88 2.47 9.56 -3.93
C GLY A 88 2.73 9.75 -2.44
N TYR A 89 1.82 9.24 -1.61
CA TYR A 89 2.05 9.13 -0.18
C TYR A 89 2.83 7.84 0.10
N TYR A 90 4.06 7.99 0.61
CA TYR A 90 4.83 6.92 1.22
C TYR A 90 4.61 6.97 2.74
N GLN A 91 4.24 5.84 3.32
CA GLN A 91 4.04 5.71 4.76
C GLN A 91 5.05 4.71 5.31
N GLU A 92 5.74 5.10 6.38
CA GLU A 92 6.81 4.29 6.99
C GLU A 92 6.30 2.92 7.46
N PRO A 93 7.14 1.87 7.39
CA PRO A 93 6.78 0.49 7.77
C PRO A 93 6.30 0.33 9.22
N ASP A 94 6.70 1.27 10.08
CA ASP A 94 6.45 1.25 11.53
C ASP A 94 4.98 1.42 11.91
N SER A 95 4.06 1.64 10.96
CA SER A 95 2.61 1.62 11.23
C SER A 95 1.96 0.24 11.10
N SER A 96 2.74 -0.83 10.91
CA SER A 96 2.24 -2.21 11.03
C SER A 96 2.25 -2.66 12.49
N GLY A 97 1.13 -3.21 12.98
CA GLY A 97 1.02 -3.60 14.38
C GLY A 97 -0.34 -4.22 14.73
N ASP A 98 -0.31 -5.20 15.63
CA ASP A 98 -1.48 -5.96 16.08
C ASP A 98 -2.48 -5.11 16.87
N GLU A 99 -2.08 -3.90 17.29
CA GLU A 99 -2.89 -2.95 18.06
C GLU A 99 -4.21 -2.59 17.37
N MET A 100 -4.26 -2.71 16.03
CA MET A 100 -5.44 -2.43 15.23
C MET A 100 -6.25 -3.68 14.89
N ILE A 101 -5.83 -4.87 15.32
CA ILE A 101 -6.57 -6.13 15.17
C ILE A 101 -7.49 -6.28 16.38
N PRO A 102 -8.83 -6.18 16.23
CA PRO A 102 -9.75 -6.39 17.33
C PRO A 102 -9.60 -7.80 17.93
N ALA A 103 -9.93 -7.97 19.21
CA ALA A 103 -9.91 -9.30 19.85
C ALA A 103 -11.00 -10.26 19.31
N TRP A 104 -11.99 -9.74 18.56
CA TRP A 104 -13.14 -10.46 18.00
C TRP A 104 -13.89 -11.35 19.01
N ASP A 105 -13.75 -11.05 20.31
CA ASP A 105 -14.28 -11.80 21.44
C ASP A 105 -15.62 -11.24 21.96
N LEU A 106 -16.22 -10.32 21.19
CA LEU A 106 -17.46 -9.60 21.51
C LEU A 106 -17.39 -8.75 22.80
N THR A 107 -16.20 -8.53 23.39
CA THR A 107 -16.07 -7.72 24.63
C THR A 107 -16.31 -6.22 24.42
N GLY A 108 -16.47 -5.78 23.16
CA GLY A 108 -16.81 -4.41 22.77
C GLY A 108 -18.28 -4.18 22.37
N LEU A 109 -19.20 -5.11 22.67
CA LEU A 109 -20.66 -4.94 22.53
C LEU A 109 -21.32 -4.51 23.84
#